data_AF-A0A177I019-F1
#
_entry.id   AF-A0A177I019-F1
#
_cell.length_a   1.000
_cell.length_b   1.000
_cell.length_c   1.000
_cell.angle_alpha   90.00
_cell.angle_beta   90.00
_cell.angle_gamma   90.00
#
_symmetry.space_group_name_H-M   'P 1'
#
loop_
_entity.id
_entity.type
_entity.pdbx_description
1 polymer ?
#
loop_
_entity_poly.entity_id
_entity_poly.type
_entity_poly.pdbx_seq_one_letter_code
_entity_poly.pdbx_strand_id
1 'polypeptide(L)' 'MCCTTFEACAAALDWLAGALPGEPVVLATQSANVASMRLAAKLGFTEVERFEAWGAEQWLGMWSPVTPSS' A
#
# COMPACT_ATOMS: atom_id res chain seq x y z
N MET A 1 5.09 -10.84 20.97
CA MET A 1 3.92 -10.04 20.55
C MET A 1 3.92 -10.07 19.03
N CYS A 2 3.03 -10.82 18.39
CA CYS A 2 2.97 -10.86 16.93
C CYS A 2 2.07 -9.72 16.47
N CYS A 3 2.65 -8.68 15.88
CA CYS A 3 1.86 -7.64 15.22
C CYS A 3 1.11 -8.28 14.05
N THR A 4 -0.20 -8.01 13.98
CA THR A 4 -1.01 -8.48 12.85
C THR A 4 -0.53 -7.82 11.55
N THR A 5 -0.86 -8.38 10.38
CA THR A 5 -0.43 -7.82 9.08
C THR A 5 -0.80 -6.35 8.94
N PHE A 6 -1.94 -5.92 9.48
CA PHE A 6 -2.34 -4.51 9.47
C PHE A 6 -1.40 -3.63 10.29
N GLU A 7 -1.10 -4.00 11.54
CA GLU A 7 -0.23 -3.22 12.42
C GLU A 7 1.20 -3.16 11.89
N ALA A 8 1.71 -4.28 11.37
CA ALA A 8 3.04 -4.33 10.78
C ALA A 8 3.15 -3.44 9.54
N CYS A 9 2.17 -3.50 8.64
CA CYS A 9 2.15 -2.65 7.45
C CYS A 9 1.95 -1.17 7.81
N ALA A 10 1.08 -0.85 8.77
CA ALA A 10 0.87 0.53 9.22
C ALA A 10 2.17 1.12 9.81
N ALA A 11 2.89 0.36 10.64
CA ALA A 11 4.17 0.78 11.19
C ALA A 11 5.24 0.99 10.11
N ALA A 12 5.25 0.14 9.07
CA ALA A 12 6.17 0.30 7.95
C ALA A 12 5.87 1.57 7.12
N LEU A 13 4.60 1.89 6.88
CA LEU A 13 4.20 3.12 6.18
C LEU A 13 4.54 4.37 6.98
N ASP A 14 4.31 4.36 8.29
CA ASP A 14 4.68 5.45 9.18
C ASP A 14 6.19 5.70 9.18
N TRP A 15 6.98 4.61 9.26
CA TRP A 15 8.43 4.70 9.13
C TRP A 15 8.87 5.28 7.78
N LEU A 16 8.25 4.85 6.68
CA LEU A 16 8.54 5.39 5.34
C LEU A 16 8.19 6.88 5.22
N ALA A 17 7.09 7.34 5.81
CA ALA A 17 6.74 8.77 5.81
C ALA A 17 7.81 9.63 6.48
N GLY A 18 8.43 9.13 7.55
CA GLY A 18 9.54 9.82 8.22
C GLY A 18 10.87 9.71 7.49
N ALA A 19 11.17 8.54 6.91
CA ALA A 19 12.45 8.29 6.24
C ALA A 19 12.54 8.89 4.83
N LEU A 20 11.41 8.95 4.11
CA LEU A 20 11.27 9.43 2.73
C LEU A 20 10.07 10.38 2.63
N PRO A 21 10.16 11.60 3.18
CA PRO A 21 9.04 12.52 3.22
C PRO A 21 8.61 12.93 1.80
N GLY A 22 7.31 12.81 1.53
CA GLY A 22 6.70 13.19 0.25
C GLY A 22 6.79 12.12 -0.85
N GLU A 23 7.52 11.03 -0.62
CA GLU A 23 7.63 9.96 -1.60
C GLU A 23 6.41 9.02 -1.51
N PRO A 24 5.68 8.77 -2.61
CA PRO A 24 4.58 7.83 -2.61
C PRO A 24 5.08 6.39 -2.48
N VAL A 25 4.28 5.55 -1.81
CA VAL A 25 4.51 4.11 -1.70
C VAL A 25 3.56 3.40 -2.65
N VAL A 26 4.08 2.48 -3.46
CA VAL A 26 3.29 1.65 -4.37
C VAL A 26 3.22 0.20 -3.90
N LEU A 27 2.07 -0.43 -4.11
CA LEU A 27 1.82 -1.84 -3.85
C LEU A 27 1.26 -2.48 -5.13
N ALA A 28 1.89 -3.55 -5.60
CA ALA A 28 1.35 -4.40 -6.64
C ALA A 28 0.91 -5.75 -6.06
N THR A 29 -0.29 -6.21 -6.41
CA THR A 29 -0.78 -7.55 -6.06
C THR A 29 -1.66 -8.07 -7.18
N GLN A 30 -1.83 -9.39 -7.30
CA GLN A 30 -2.84 -9.93 -8.22
C GLN A 30 -4.22 -9.37 -7.86
N SER A 31 -4.91 -8.90 -8.90
CA SER A 31 -6.34 -9.09 -9.16
C SER A 31 -7.15 -9.87 -8.14
N ALA A 32 -6.89 -11.17 -8.18
CA ALA A 32 -7.60 -12.19 -7.45
C ALA A 32 -7.31 -12.19 -5.93
N ASN A 33 -6.26 -11.49 -5.47
CA ASN A 33 -5.91 -11.43 -4.05
C ASN A 33 -6.73 -10.36 -3.32
N VAL A 34 -8.02 -10.63 -3.20
CA VAL A 34 -9.01 -9.75 -2.56
C VAL A 34 -8.63 -9.43 -1.10
N ALA A 35 -7.98 -10.35 -0.39
CA ALA A 35 -7.55 -10.12 0.98
C ALA A 35 -6.49 -9.00 1.07
N SER A 36 -5.46 -9.05 0.22
CA SER A 36 -4.44 -8.00 0.13
C SER A 36 -5.03 -6.67 -0.33
N MET A 37 -5.94 -6.68 -1.30
CA MET A 37 -6.60 -5.45 -1.76
C MET A 37 -7.44 -4.78 -0.65
N ARG A 38 -8.15 -5.57 0.16
CA ARG A 38 -8.91 -5.05 1.32
C ARG A 38 -7.99 -4.48 2.39
N LEU A 39 -6.84 -5.13 2.64
CA LEU A 39 -5.84 -4.61 3.55
C LEU A 39 -5.26 -3.28 3.05
N ALA A 40 -4.90 -3.21 1.76
CA ALA A 40 -4.37 -2.00 1.12
C ALA A 40 -5.38 -0.84 1.20
N ALA A 41 -6.65 -1.10 0.89
CA ALA A 41 -7.71 -0.10 1.03
C ALA A 41 -7.87 0.39 2.48
N LYS A 42 -7.78 -0.52 3.46
CA LYS A 42 -7.83 -0.14 4.89
C LYS A 42 -6.64 0.73 5.32
N LEU A 43 -5.48 0.53 4.70
CA LEU A 43 -4.27 1.33 4.92
C LEU A 43 -4.26 2.65 4.13
N GLY A 44 -5.28 2.90 3.30
CA GLY A 44 -5.41 4.14 2.53
C GLY A 44 -4.75 4.12 1.15
N PHE A 45 -4.37 2.96 0.63
CA PHE A 45 -3.97 2.85 -0.77
C PHE A 45 -5.18 3.06 -1.69
N THR A 46 -4.97 3.80 -2.77
CA THR A 46 -5.95 4.01 -3.85
C THR A 46 -5.49 3.34 -5.14
N GLU A 47 -6.42 2.72 -5.86
CA GLU A 47 -6.14 2.12 -7.17
C GLU A 47 -5.62 3.18 -8.15
N VAL A 48 -4.47 2.89 -8.76
CA VAL A 48 -3.88 3.70 -9.83
C VAL A 48 -4.19 3.06 -11.17
N GLU A 49 -3.94 1.75 -11.29
CA GLU A 49 -4.16 1.02 -12.54
C GLU A 49 -4.27 -0.49 -12.31
N ARG A 50 -4.69 -1.18 -13.39
CA ARG A 50 -4.60 -2.64 -13.52
C ARG A 50 -3.82 -3.00 -14.76
N PHE A 51 -2.96 -4.01 -14.65
CA PHE A 51 -2.07 -4.42 -15.74
C PHE A 51 -1.83 -5.92 -15.75
N GLU A 52 -1.52 -6.50 -16.91
CA GLU A 52 -1.16 -7.91 -17.01
C GLU A 52 0.33 -8.12 -16.75
N ALA A 53 0.65 -8.94 -15.75
CA ALA A 53 2.02 -9.39 -15.51
C ALA A 53 2.03 -10.80 -14.92
N TRP A 54 3.04 -11.57 -15.29
CA TRP A 54 3.20 -12.97 -14.85
C TRP A 54 1.98 -13.86 -15.15
N GLY A 55 1.22 -13.53 -16.22
CA GLY A 55 0.04 -14.28 -16.64
C GLY A 55 -1.20 -14.06 -15.76
N ALA A 56 -1.25 -12.96 -15.02
CA ALA A 56 -2.43 -12.57 -14.25
C ALA A 56 -2.58 -11.04 -14.20
N GLU A 57 -3.84 -10.59 -14.14
CA GLU A 57 -4.17 -9.19 -13.84
C GLU A 57 -3.61 -8.81 -12.46
N GLN A 58 -2.82 -7.75 -12.44
CA GLN A 58 -2.29 -7.09 -11.27
C GLN A 58 -3.09 -5.82 -11.01
N TRP A 59 -3.16 -5.46 -9.75
CA TRP A 59 -3.70 -4.22 -9.23
C TRP A 59 -2.54 -3.41 -8.66
N LEU A 60 -2.40 -2.16 -9.11
CA LEU A 60 -1.45 -1.20 -8.58
C LEU A 60 -2.18 -0.20 -7.67
N GLY A 61 -1.75 -0.14 -6.42
CA GLY A 61 -2.21 0.86 -5.46
C GLY A 61 -1.11 1.84 -5.12
N MET A 62 -1.49 3.09 -4.86
CA MET A 62 -0.59 4.12 -4.34
C MET A 62 -1.11 4.66 -3.02
N TRP A 63 -0.19 4.86 -2.09
CA TRP A 63 -0.39 5.56 -0.84
C TRP A 63 0.56 6.75 -0.80
N SER A 64 0.06 7.91 -0.35
CA SER A 64 0.88 9.12 -0.21
C SER A 64 0.97 9.51 1.27
N PRO A 65 2.19 9.79 1.77
CA PRO A 65 2.34 10.38 3.09
C PRO A 65 1.57 11.70 3.16
N VAL A 66 0.80 11.91 4.23
CA VAL A 66 0.24 13.24 4.48
C VAL A 66 1.41 14.14 4.84
N THR A 67 1.74 15.11 3.98
CA THR A 67 2.70 16.15 4.32
C THR A 67 2.15 16.90 5.52
N PRO A 68 2.87 16.97 6.66
CA PRO A 68 2.43 17.79 7.76
C PRO A 68 2.39 19.25 7.28
N SER A 69 1.21 19.87 7.28
CA SER A 69 1.10 21.32 7.11
C SER A 69 1.90 21.97 8.25
N SER A 70 2.90 22.77 7.90
CA SER A 70 3.70 23.56 8.85
C SER A 70 2.87 24.63 9.55
#